data_AF-K6G6D3-F1
#
_entry.id   AF-K6G6D3-F1
#
_cell.length_a   1.000
_cell.length_b   1.000
_cell.length_c   1.000
_cell.angle_alpha   90.00
_cell.angle_beta   90.00
_cell.angle_gamma   90.00
#
_symmetry.space_group_name_H-M   'P 1'
#
loop_
_entity.id
_entity.type
_entity.pdbx_description
1 polymer ?
#
loop_
_entity_poly.entity_id
_entity_poly.type
_entity_poly.pdbx_seq_one_letter_code
_entity_poly.pdbx_strand_id
1 'polypeptide(L)'
;MKLFMVHVGFYDDEVGEGIYESHINIFVAAGNPKSAKKKITSMDKFRDKKMHIDGIKEINNVDDYEVHLIKNPEQKKAKVYSYDESKKL
;
A
#
# COMPACT_ATOMS: atom_id res chain seq x y z
N MET A 1 -16.55 -1.68 1.79
CA MET A 1 -15.20 -1.13 2.08
C MET A 1 -14.69 -0.49 0.81
N LYS A 2 -13.88 0.57 0.91
CA LYS A 2 -13.23 1.21 -0.24
C LYS A 2 -11.73 0.86 -0.25
N LEU A 3 -11.13 0.79 -1.42
CA LEU A 3 -9.69 0.60 -1.57
C LEU A 3 -8.99 1.96 -1.56
N PHE A 4 -7.97 2.12 -0.74
CA PHE A 4 -7.13 3.31 -0.73
C PHE A 4 -5.68 2.93 -1.02
N MET A 5 -5.03 3.68 -1.90
CA MET A 5 -3.58 3.70 -2.06
C MET A 5 -3.02 4.86 -1.24
N VAL A 6 -2.09 4.56 -0.34
CA VAL A 6 -1.42 5.55 0.51
C VAL A 6 0.04 5.58 0.11
N HIS A 7 0.46 6.69 -0.49
CA HIS A 7 1.84 6.95 -0.85
C HIS A 7 2.59 7.46 0.38
N VAL A 8 3.71 6.81 0.70
CA VAL A 8 4.51 7.12 1.89
C VAL A 8 5.98 7.21 1.55
N GLY A 9 6.62 8.27 2.04
CA GLY A 9 8.06 8.48 2.05
C GLY A 9 8.70 8.03 3.38
N PHE A 10 9.93 7.54 3.32
CA PHE A 10 10.76 7.22 4.48
C PHE A 10 12.26 7.14 4.12
N TYR A 11 13.10 7.24 5.14
CA TYR A 11 14.54 7.04 5.05
C TYR A 11 14.91 5.72 5.73
N ASP A 12 15.91 5.03 5.19
CA ASP A 12 16.35 3.73 5.68
C ASP A 12 17.87 3.68 5.68
N ASP A 13 18.47 3.61 6.87
CA ASP A 13 19.93 3.59 7.04
C ASP A 13 20.56 2.34 6.41
N GLU A 14 19.80 1.26 6.24
CA GLU A 14 20.26 0.05 5.54
C GLU A 14 20.33 0.24 4.01
N VAL A 15 19.73 1.31 3.48
CA VAL A 15 19.68 1.61 2.05
C VAL A 15 20.46 2.87 1.75
N GLY A 16 21.74 2.71 1.40
CA GLY A 16 22.60 3.83 1.05
C GLY A 16 22.79 4.83 2.20
N GLU A 17 22.88 4.33 3.44
CA GLU A 17 23.12 5.15 4.63
C GLU A 17 22.04 6.22 4.87
N GLY A 18 20.80 5.97 4.43
CA GLY A 18 19.67 6.87 4.65
C GLY A 18 19.75 8.19 3.88
N ILE A 19 20.62 8.31 2.87
CA ILE A 19 20.81 9.57 2.12
C ILE A 19 19.68 9.85 1.12
N TYR A 20 18.95 8.80 0.71
CA TYR A 20 17.86 8.90 -0.26
C TYR A 20 16.51 8.59 0.38
N GLU A 21 15.54 9.44 0.07
CA GLU A 21 14.15 9.20 0.46
C GLU A 21 13.54 8.11 -0.43
N SER A 22 13.12 7.03 0.20
CA SER A 22 12.42 5.93 -0.44
C SER A 22 10.91 6.15 -0.37
N HIS A 23 10.23 5.79 -1.45
CA HIS A 23 8.77 5.92 -1.53
C HIS A 23 8.13 4.57 -1.87
N ILE A 24 7.03 4.24 -1.18
CA ILE A 24 6.22 3.06 -1.47
C ILE A 24 4.73 3.38 -1.46
N ASN A 25 3.94 2.51 -2.08
CA ASN A 25 2.48 2.55 -2.04
C ASN A 25 1.96 1.44 -1.14
N ILE A 26 1.19 1.81 -0.11
CA ILE A 26 0.49 0.86 0.75
C ILE A 26 -0.98 0.87 0.41
N PHE A 27 -1.54 -0.30 0.08
CA PHE A 27 -2.96 -0.46 -0.19
C PHE A 27 -3.71 -0.88 1.08
N VAL A 28 -4.81 -0.19 1.38
CA VAL A 28 -5.62 -0.46 2.57
C VAL A 28 -7.12 -0.39 2.28
N ALA A 29 -7.87 -1.38 2.76
CA ALA A 29 -9.33 -1.35 2.76
C ALA A 29 -9.84 -0.51 3.95
N ALA A 30 -10.60 0.54 3.70
CA ALA A 30 -11.13 1.43 4.75
C ALA A 30 -12.50 2.01 4.39
N GLY A 31 -13.17 2.67 5.34
CA GLY A 31 -14.49 3.27 5.09
C GLY A 31 -14.41 4.66 4.46
N ASN A 32 -13.33 5.40 4.74
CA ASN A 32 -13.08 6.76 4.28
C ASN A 32 -11.57 7.10 4.41
N PRO A 33 -11.09 8.21 3.83
CA PRO A 33 -9.69 8.60 3.89
C PRO A 33 -9.13 8.74 5.32
N LYS A 34 -9.93 9.25 6.26
CA LYS A 34 -9.52 9.40 7.67
C LYS A 34 -9.22 8.05 8.33
N SER A 35 -10.07 7.05 8.07
CA SER A 35 -9.88 5.69 8.55
C SER A 35 -8.72 4.96 7.85
N ALA A 36 -8.46 5.25 6.56
CA ALA A 36 -7.30 4.75 5.84
C ALA A 36 -6.00 5.28 6.47
N LYS A 37 -5.90 6.61 6.67
CA LYS A 37 -4.79 7.26 7.36
C LYS A 37 -4.54 6.64 8.73
N LYS A 38 -5.59 6.53 9.55
CA LYS A 38 -5.49 5.95 10.90
C LYS A 38 -4.92 4.53 10.86
N LYS A 39 -5.40 3.67 9.95
CA LYS A 39 -4.88 2.30 9.80
C LYS A 39 -3.40 2.27 9.48
N ILE A 40 -2.95 3.07 8.50
CA ILE A 40 -1.55 3.13 8.09
C ILE A 40 -0.66 3.64 9.23
N THR A 41 -1.02 4.76 9.89
CA THR A 41 -0.22 5.33 10.99
C THR A 41 -0.15 4.46 12.25
N SER A 42 -1.02 3.45 12.33
CA SER A 42 -1.03 2.47 13.42
C SER A 42 -0.21 1.21 13.12
N MET A 43 0.32 1.05 11.91
CA MET A 43 1.19 -0.08 11.57
C MET A 43 2.58 0.10 12.19
N ASP A 44 3.14 -0.97 12.76
CA ASP A 44 4.48 -0.94 13.36
C ASP A 44 5.53 -0.49 12.33
N LYS A 45 5.53 -1.10 11.13
CA LYS A 45 6.40 -0.70 10.02
C LYS A 45 6.36 0.81 9.70
N PHE A 46 5.19 1.44 9.78
CA PHE A 46 5.05 2.87 9.52
C PHE A 46 5.77 3.69 10.60
N ARG A 47 5.65 3.28 11.86
CA ARG A 47 6.27 3.95 13.01
C ARG A 47 7.76 3.68 13.08
N ASP A 48 8.17 2.43 12.89
CA ASP A 48 9.55 1.98 12.98
C ASP A 48 10.43 2.66 11.93
N LYS A 49 9.92 2.77 10.69
CA LYS A 49 10.60 3.49 9.60
C LYS A 49 10.34 5.00 9.58
N LYS A 50 9.66 5.55 10.61
CA LYS A 50 9.31 6.98 10.72
C LYS A 50 8.72 7.54 9.42
N MET A 51 7.81 6.78 8.80
CA MET A 51 7.24 7.13 7.51
C MET A 51 6.36 8.38 7.62
N HIS A 52 6.22 9.11 6.52
CA HIS A 52 5.23 10.17 6.36
C HIS A 52 4.30 9.86 5.19
N ILE A 53 3.15 10.53 5.11
CA ILE A 53 2.17 10.33 4.05
C ILE A 53 2.23 11.53 3.11
N ASP A 54 2.57 11.27 1.86
CA ASP A 54 2.60 12.28 0.79
C ASP A 54 1.27 12.36 0.05
N GLY A 55 0.52 11.25 0.00
CA GLY A 55 -0.73 11.19 -0.73
C GLY A 55 -1.63 10.04 -0.32
N ILE A 56 -2.94 10.26 -0.42
CA ILE A 56 -3.97 9.23 -0.26
C ILE A 56 -4.93 9.33 -1.44
N LYS A 57 -5.08 8.24 -2.19
CA LYS A 57 -6.01 8.12 -3.32
C LYS A 57 -7.01 7.01 -3.06
N GLU A 58 -8.30 7.31 -3.17
CA GLU A 58 -9.35 6.27 -3.28
C GLU A 58 -9.27 5.63 -4.67
N ILE A 59 -9.24 4.30 -4.72
CA ILE A 59 -9.31 3.53 -5.97
C ILE A 59 -10.69 2.91 -6.02
N ASN A 60 -11.59 3.59 -6.72
CA ASN A 60 -12.95 3.13 -7.03
C ASN A 60 -13.06 2.56 -8.46
N ASN A 61 -12.20 3.01 -9.37
CA ASN A 61 -12.18 2.59 -10.77
C ASN A 61 -10.74 2.37 -11.25
N VAL A 62 -10.56 1.39 -12.12
CA VAL A 62 -9.31 1.12 -12.88
C VAL A 62 -9.73 0.82 -14.32
N ASP A 63 -9.26 1.64 -15.25
CA ASP A 63 -9.83 1.71 -16.61
C ASP A 63 -11.37 1.82 -16.53
N ASP A 64 -12.10 0.98 -17.25
CA ASP A 64 -13.56 0.94 -17.25
C ASP A 64 -14.16 -0.03 -16.20
N TYR A 65 -13.34 -0.54 -15.28
CA TYR A 65 -13.77 -1.48 -14.24
C TYR A 65 -13.98 -0.79 -12.90
N GLU A 66 -15.08 -1.15 -12.23
CA GLU A 66 -15.35 -0.76 -10.85
C GLU A 66 -14.69 -1.71 -9.85
N VAL A 67 -14.13 -1.15 -8.77
CA VAL A 67 -13.46 -1.91 -7.71
C VAL A 67 -14.43 -2.21 -6.57
N HIS A 68 -14.77 -3.49 -6.41
CA HIS A 68 -15.57 -3.99 -5.28
C HIS A 68 -14.71 -4.81 -4.32
N LEU A 69 -14.71 -4.43 -3.03
CA LEU A 69 -14.01 -5.17 -1.99
C LEU A 69 -14.96 -6.10 -1.24
N ILE A 70 -14.75 -7.41 -1.40
CA ILE A 70 -15.47 -8.46 -0.67
C ILE A 70 -14.60 -8.93 0.50
N LYS A 71 -15.15 -8.89 1.72
CA LYS A 71 -14.45 -9.40 2.90
C LYS A 71 -14.32 -10.92 2.79
N ASN A 72 -13.09 -11.41 2.68
CA ASN A 72 -12.80 -12.83 2.74
C ASN A 72 -12.18 -13.17 4.12
N PRO A 73 -12.85 -13.97 4.97
CA PRO A 73 -12.29 -14.41 6.25
C PRO A 73 -11.11 -15.39 6.08
N GLU A 74 -11.04 -16.09 4.95
CA GLU A 74 -9.90 -16.94 4.62
C GLU A 74 -8.81 -16.08 3.97
N GLN A 75 -7.68 -15.89 4.66
CA GLN A 75 -6.52 -15.19 4.11
C GLN A 75 -5.82 -16.06 3.06
N LYS A 76 -6.38 -16.12 1.85
CA LYS A 76 -5.69 -16.69 0.70
C LYS A 76 -4.59 -15.72 0.28
N LYS A 77 -3.34 -16.20 0.25
CA LYS A 77 -2.23 -15.41 -0.30
C LYS A 77 -2.52 -15.12 -1.77
N ALA A 78 -2.33 -13.86 -2.17
CA ALA A 78 -2.37 -13.50 -3.57
C ALA A 78 -1.26 -14.25 -4.33
N LYS A 79 -1.53 -14.60 -5.59
CA LYS A 79 -0.49 -15.15 -6.46
C LYS A 79 0.49 -14.03 -6.79
N VAL A 80 1.76 -14.25 -6.48
CA VAL A 80 2.86 -13.37 -6.92
C VAL A 80 3.48 -14.02 -8.13
N TYR A 81 3.59 -13.27 -9.22
CA TYR A 81 4.30 -13.71 -10.42
C TYR A 81 5.77 -13.31 -10.28
N SER A 82 6.66 -14.29 -10.41
CA SER A 82 8.11 -14.06 -10.42
C SER A 82 8.56 -13.36 -11.71
N TYR A 83 9.80 -12.86 -11.71
CA TYR A 83 10.40 -12.24 -12.90
C TYR A 83 10.32 -13.16 -14.13
N ASP A 84 10.67 -14.44 -13.97
CA ASP A 84 10.69 -15.40 -15.08
C ASP A 84 9.28 -15.79 -15.55
N GLU A 85 8.29 -15.83 -14.65
CA GLU A 85 6.89 -16.03 -15.03
C GLU A 85 6.37 -14.82 -15.80
N SER A 86 6.63 -13.61 -15.29
CA SER A 86 6.20 -12.36 -15.93
C SER A 86 6.80 -12.18 -17.32
N LYS A 87 8.06 -12.59 -17.55
CA LYS A 87 8.70 -12.50 -18.88
C LYS A 87 8.08 -13.43 -19.93
N LYS A 88 7.35 -14.46 -19.50
CA LYS A 88 6.75 -15.48 -20.38
C LYS A 88 5.25 -15.26 -20.65
N LEU A 89 4.63 -14.25 -20.02
CA LEU A 89 3.25 -13.80 -20.27
C LEU A 89 3.20 -12.91 -21.52
#